data_AF-A0A3D9HUL7-F1
#
_entry.id   AF-A0A3D9HUL7-F1
#
_cell.length_a   1.000
_cell.length_b   1.000
_cell.length_c   1.000
_cell.angle_alpha   90.00
_cell.angle_beta   90.00
_cell.angle_gamma   90.00
#
_symmetry.space_group_name_H-M   'P 1'
#
loop_
_entity.id
_entity.type
_entity.pdbx_description
1 polymer ?
#
loop_
_entity_poly.entity_id
_entity_poly.type
_entity_poly.pdbx_seq_one_letter_code
_entity_poly.pdbx_strand_id
1 'polypeptide(L)'
;MEILLGIFSILVSVFLLALLIFGLIQCKKNHFIEGFYFFLIVIFLKIYYVIAPFTINRFIDSYFVNPTLLPLKMTIGEMITLLNFIPRTLEVIAFFFLVVGLYRMWKTKD
;
A
#
# COMPACT_ATOMS: atom_id res chain seq x y z
N MET A 1 17.69 22.61 0.13
CA MET A 1 16.35 22.33 -0.42
C MET A 1 15.92 20.88 -0.14
N GLU A 2 16.80 19.89 -0.32
CA GLU A 2 16.53 18.47 -0.09
C GLU A 2 16.13 18.11 1.35
N ILE A 3 16.79 18.69 2.37
CA ILE A 3 16.46 18.44 3.79
C ILE A 3 15.01 18.86 4.11
N LEU A 4 14.57 20.00 3.56
CA LEU A 4 13.24 20.55 3.81
C LEU A 4 12.15 19.68 3.15
N LEU A 5 12.42 19.14 1.96
CA LEU A 5 11.56 18.17 1.29
C LEU A 5 11.47 16.84 2.06
N GLY A 6 12.59 16.36 2.61
CA GLY A 6 12.63 15.14 3.42
C GLY A 6 11.77 15.25 4.68
N ILE A 7 11.91 16.34 5.44
CA ILE A 7 11.10 16.61 6.65
C ILE A 7 9.61 16.68 6.29
N PHE A 8 9.27 17.41 5.23
CA PHE A 8 7.89 17.53 4.77
C PHE A 8 7.28 16.17 4.41
N SER A 9 8.02 15.34 3.67
CA SER A 9 7.58 13.98 3.30
C SER A 9 7.30 13.10 4.51
N ILE A 10 8.18 13.15 5.52
CA ILE A 10 7.99 12.40 6.78
C ILE A 10 6.72 12.88 7.49
N LEU A 11 6.54 14.19 7.62
CA LEU A 11 5.41 14.78 8.32
C LEU A 11 4.08 14.43 7.64
N VAL A 12 4.02 14.52 6.31
CA VAL A 12 2.86 14.09 5.52
C VAL A 12 2.60 12.59 5.72
N SER A 13 3.63 11.76 5.70
CA SER A 13 3.44 10.31 5.88
C SER A 13 2.90 9.96 7.27
N VAL A 14 3.42 10.59 8.33
CA VAL A 14 2.94 10.41 9.71
C VAL A 14 1.49 10.86 9.84
N PHE A 15 1.16 12.04 9.31
CA PHE A 15 -0.20 12.57 9.32
C PHE A 15 -1.19 11.64 8.59
N LEU A 16 -0.80 11.13 7.42
CA LEU A 16 -1.63 10.21 6.63
C LEU A 16 -1.84 8.89 7.38
N LEU A 17 -0.83 8.38 8.07
CA LEU A 17 -0.94 7.18 8.91
C LEU A 17 -1.90 7.38 10.09
N ALA A 18 -1.83 8.54 10.74
CA ALA A 18 -2.79 8.91 11.79
C ALA A 18 -4.23 9.00 11.26
N LEU A 19 -4.43 9.58 10.07
CA LEU A 19 -5.75 9.61 9.40
C LEU A 19 -6.29 8.21 9.09
N LEU A 20 -5.43 7.30 8.61
CA LEU A 20 -5.83 5.92 8.32
C LEU A 20 -6.26 5.18 9.59
N ILE A 21 -5.51 5.32 10.67
CA ILE A 21 -5.87 4.73 11.98
C ILE A 21 -7.20 5.32 12.47
N PHE A 22 -7.36 6.65 12.37
CA PHE A 22 -8.60 7.31 12.77
C PHE A 22 -9.80 6.83 11.95
N GLY A 23 -9.65 6.68 10.64
CA GLY A 23 -10.67 6.14 9.73
C GLY A 23 -11.05 4.70 10.10
N LEU A 24 -10.07 3.87 10.43
CA LEU A 24 -10.25 2.48 10.85
C LEU A 24 -11.01 2.39 12.19
N ILE A 25 -10.68 3.26 13.15
CA ILE A 25 -11.42 3.39 14.42
C ILE A 25 -12.87 3.81 14.16
N GLN A 26 -13.11 4.77 13.26
CA GLN A 26 -14.47 5.20 12.95
C GLN A 26 -15.30 4.14 12.24
N CYS A 27 -14.69 3.39 11.31
CA CYS A 27 -15.38 2.27 10.65
C CYS A 27 -15.77 1.20 11.67
N LYS A 28 -14.91 0.91 12.64
CA LYS A 28 -15.22 -0.03 13.73
C LYS A 28 -16.40 0.46 14.58
N LYS A 29 -16.44 1.76 14.93
CA LYS A 29 -17.54 2.35 15.72
C LYS A 29 -18.88 2.33 14.99
N ASN A 30 -18.88 2.58 13.68
CA ASN A 30 -20.08 2.63 12.86
C ASN A 30 -20.46 1.28 12.23
N HIS A 31 -19.81 0.18 12.65
CA HIS A 31 -19.99 -1.16 12.07
C HIS A 31 -19.85 -1.19 10.53
N PHE A 32 -19.06 -0.28 9.96
CA PHE A 32 -18.82 -0.21 8.52
C PHE A 32 -17.71 -1.18 8.12
N ILE A 33 -18.09 -2.43 7.87
CA ILE A 33 -17.18 -3.56 7.62
C ILE A 33 -16.36 -3.33 6.34
N GLU A 34 -16.99 -2.87 5.27
CA GLU A 34 -16.32 -2.64 3.98
C GLU A 34 -15.27 -1.52 4.07
N GLY A 35 -15.58 -0.42 4.77
CA GLY A 35 -14.62 0.64 5.05
C GLY A 35 -13.47 0.17 5.94
N PHE A 36 -13.76 -0.69 6.93
CA PHE A 36 -12.72 -1.29 7.76
C PHE A 36 -11.71 -2.08 6.92
N TYR A 37 -12.18 -2.92 5.98
CA TYR A 37 -11.30 -3.64 5.06
C TYR A 37 -10.51 -2.71 4.14
N PHE A 38 -11.12 -1.65 3.62
CA PHE A 38 -10.41 -0.62 2.85
C PHE A 38 -9.23 -0.04 3.64
N PHE A 39 -9.49 0.48 4.85
CA PHE A 39 -8.44 1.10 5.66
C PHE A 39 -7.35 0.09 6.04
N LEU A 40 -7.72 -1.16 6.31
CA LEU A 40 -6.77 -2.22 6.63
C LEU A 40 -5.85 -2.54 5.44
N ILE A 41 -6.40 -2.70 4.22
CA ILE A 41 -5.59 -2.94 3.01
C ILE A 41 -4.63 -1.77 2.76
N VAL A 42 -5.11 -0.52 2.89
CA VAL A 42 -4.28 0.67 2.68
C VAL A 42 -3.15 0.78 3.72
N ILE A 43 -3.39 0.39 4.98
CA ILE A 43 -2.33 0.32 5.99
C ILE A 43 -1.28 -0.74 5.61
N PHE A 44 -1.71 -1.94 5.20
CA PHE A 44 -0.77 -2.96 4.72
C PHE A 44 0.06 -2.49 3.53
N LEU A 45 -0.54 -1.76 2.58
CA LEU A 45 0.17 -1.17 1.46
C LEU A 45 1.19 -0.12 1.91
N LYS A 46 0.83 0.74 2.86
CA LYS A 46 1.77 1.72 3.45
C LYS A 46 2.96 1.02 4.10
N ILE A 47 2.74 -0.04 4.86
CA ILE A 47 3.80 -0.84 5.47
C ILE A 47 4.68 -1.48 4.37
N TYR A 48 4.05 -2.05 3.33
CA TYR A 48 4.78 -2.62 2.19
C TYR A 48 5.69 -1.57 1.53
N TYR A 49 5.22 -0.36 1.27
CA TYR A 49 6.05 0.70 0.67
C TYR A 49 7.24 1.12 1.54
N VAL A 50 7.14 0.99 2.87
CA VAL A 50 8.25 1.26 3.78
C VAL A 50 9.28 0.13 3.76
N ILE A 51 8.84 -1.12 3.68
CA ILE A 51 9.73 -2.30 3.76
C ILE A 51 10.31 -2.66 2.38
N ALA A 52 9.55 -2.49 1.31
CA ALA A 52 9.90 -2.92 -0.05
C ALA A 52 11.26 -2.39 -0.53
N PRO A 53 11.64 -1.11 -0.34
CA PRO A 53 12.96 -0.62 -0.73
C PRO A 53 14.10 -1.40 -0.08
N PHE A 54 13.97 -1.76 1.21
CA PHE A 54 15.01 -2.53 1.91
C PHE A 54 15.18 -3.93 1.32
N THR A 55 14.07 -4.60 0.99
CA THR A 55 14.09 -5.95 0.42
C THR A 55 14.58 -5.94 -1.04
N ILE A 56 14.10 -5.00 -1.85
CA ILE A 56 14.44 -4.88 -3.27
C ILE A 56 15.90 -4.48 -3.45
N ASN A 57 16.41 -3.51 -2.68
CA ASN A 57 17.81 -3.10 -2.76
C ASN A 57 18.74 -4.26 -2.43
N ARG A 58 18.47 -4.99 -1.34
CA ARG A 58 19.24 -6.18 -0.96
C ARG A 58 19.18 -7.28 -2.03
N PHE A 59 18.04 -7.46 -2.70
CA PHE A 59 17.89 -8.41 -3.79
C PHE A 59 18.72 -8.02 -5.02
N ILE A 60 18.65 -6.74 -5.42
CA ILE A 60 19.41 -6.19 -6.55
C ILE A 60 20.91 -6.32 -6.28
N ASP A 61 21.37 -5.93 -5.09
CA ASP A 61 22.78 -6.02 -4.68
C ASP A 61 23.27 -7.47 -4.74
N SER A 62 22.46 -8.42 -4.26
CA SER A 62 22.79 -9.85 -4.31
C SER A 62 22.87 -10.38 -5.75
N TYR A 63 22.02 -9.89 -6.66
CA TYR A 63 22.02 -10.30 -8.06
C TYR A 63 23.25 -9.78 -8.83
N PHE A 64 23.71 -8.56 -8.52
CA PHE A 64 24.95 -8.02 -9.08
C PHE A 64 26.19 -8.82 -8.67
N VAL A 65 26.21 -9.36 -7.44
CA VAL A 65 27.32 -10.15 -6.91
C VAL A 65 27.28 -11.60 -7.40
N ASN A 66 26.09 -12.20 -7.48
CA ASN A 66 25.89 -13.54 -8.02
C ASN A 66 24.66 -13.54 -8.93
N PRO A 67 24.82 -13.60 -10.26
CA PRO A 67 23.70 -13.67 -11.20
C PRO A 67 23.12 -15.09 -11.22
N THR A 68 22.77 -15.64 -10.07
CA THR A 68 22.00 -16.88 -10.00
C THR A 68 20.60 -16.60 -10.52
N LEU A 69 20.23 -17.33 -11.58
CA LEU A 69 18.99 -17.25 -12.34
C LEU A 69 17.81 -16.65 -11.56
N LEU A 70 17.35 -15.49 -12.05
CA LEU A 70 16.07 -14.94 -11.63
C LEU A 70 14.98 -16.01 -11.79
N PRO A 71 14.04 -16.09 -10.84
CA PRO A 71 12.91 -17.00 -10.97
C PRO A 71 12.22 -16.74 -12.32
N LEU A 72 11.78 -17.83 -12.97
CA LEU A 72 11.00 -17.77 -14.21
C LEU A 72 11.74 -17.23 -15.46
N LYS A 73 13.08 -17.20 -15.47
CA LYS A 73 13.88 -16.65 -16.60
C LYS A 73 13.50 -15.19 -16.96
N MET A 74 12.98 -14.45 -15.99
CA MET A 74 12.62 -13.05 -16.17
C MET A 74 13.86 -12.15 -16.15
N THR A 75 13.77 -10.99 -16.78
CA THR A 75 14.72 -9.89 -16.62
C THR A 75 14.48 -9.15 -15.29
N ILE A 76 15.50 -8.43 -14.78
CA ILE A 76 15.36 -7.59 -13.58
C ILE A 76 14.23 -6.56 -13.76
N GLY A 77 14.12 -5.98 -14.96
CA GLY A 77 13.08 -4.99 -15.28
C GLY A 77 11.67 -5.56 -15.18
N GLU A 78 11.44 -6.78 -15.69
CA GLU A 78 10.16 -7.47 -15.58
C GLU A 78 9.81 -7.79 -14.12
N MET A 79 10.79 -8.25 -13.34
CA MET A 79 10.59 -8.55 -11.92
C MET A 79 10.23 -7.28 -11.11
N ILE A 80 10.94 -6.17 -11.34
CA ILE A 80 10.63 -4.88 -10.69
C ILE A 80 9.24 -4.39 -11.10
N THR A 81 8.87 -4.58 -12.38
CA THR A 81 7.54 -4.21 -12.87
C THR A 81 6.44 -5.02 -12.17
N LEU A 82 6.65 -6.33 -12.00
CA LEU A 82 5.72 -7.20 -11.28
C LEU A 82 5.59 -6.82 -9.81
N LEU A 83 6.72 -6.51 -9.14
CA LEU A 83 6.72 -6.04 -7.75
C LEU A 83 5.97 -4.71 -7.59
N ASN A 84 6.06 -3.80 -8.56
CA ASN A 84 5.30 -2.55 -8.57
C ASN A 84 3.81 -2.73 -8.94
N PHE A 85 3.46 -3.79 -9.66
CA PHE A 85 2.08 -4.07 -10.09
C PHE A 85 1.19 -4.57 -8.94
N ILE A 86 1.75 -5.38 -8.04
CA ILE A 86 1.05 -5.94 -6.87
C ILE A 86 0.42 -4.85 -6.00
N PRO A 87 1.16 -3.84 -5.49
CA PRO A 87 0.57 -2.84 -4.60
C PRO A 87 -0.49 -1.98 -5.29
N ARG A 88 -0.30 -1.64 -6.57
CA ARG A 88 -1.30 -0.89 -7.36
C ARG A 88 -2.61 -1.67 -7.52
N THR A 89 -2.51 -2.97 -7.78
CA THR A 89 -3.71 -3.82 -7.92
C THR A 89 -4.47 -3.92 -6.60
N LEU A 90 -3.76 -4.08 -5.48
CA LEU A 90 -4.37 -4.09 -4.15
C LEU A 90 -5.04 -2.76 -3.80
N GLU A 91 -4.48 -1.63 -4.24
CA GLU A 91 -5.08 -0.31 -4.04
C GLU A 91 -6.42 -0.18 -4.78
N VAL A 92 -6.49 -0.65 -6.03
CA VAL A 92 -7.74 -0.69 -6.80
C VAL A 92 -8.79 -1.58 -6.12
N ILE A 93 -8.38 -2.76 -5.63
CA ILE A 93 -9.26 -3.66 -4.88
C ILE A 93 -9.78 -2.98 -3.61
N ALA A 94 -8.92 -2.27 -2.87
CA ALA A 94 -9.33 -1.52 -1.69
C ALA A 94 -10.40 -0.47 -2.05
N PHE A 95 -10.15 0.34 -3.08
CA PHE A 95 -11.13 1.34 -3.52
C PHE A 95 -12.46 0.72 -3.94
N PHE A 96 -12.42 -0.45 -4.58
CA PHE A 96 -13.64 -1.18 -4.92
C PHE A 96 -14.47 -1.53 -3.68
N PHE A 97 -13.83 -2.06 -2.62
CA PHE A 97 -14.51 -2.31 -1.34
C PHE A 97 -15.12 -1.04 -0.74
N LEU A 98 -14.41 0.08 -0.77
CA LEU A 98 -14.91 1.36 -0.26
C LEU A 98 -16.18 1.79 -1.02
N VAL A 99 -16.14 1.78 -2.35
CA VAL A 99 -17.25 2.23 -3.20
C VAL A 99 -18.48 1.32 -3.00
N VAL A 100 -18.28 0.00 -2.99
CA VAL A 100 -19.36 -0.96 -2.75
C VAL A 100 -19.97 -0.78 -1.35
N GLY A 101 -19.13 -0.56 -0.34
CA GLY A 101 -19.56 -0.30 1.02
C GLY A 101 -20.40 0.96 1.16
N LEU A 102 -19.95 2.07 0.56
CA LEU A 102 -20.68 3.33 0.55
C LEU A 102 -22.02 3.21 -0.17
N TYR A 103 -22.05 2.51 -1.31
CA TYR A 103 -23.29 2.26 -2.05
C TYR A 103 -24.31 1.46 -1.22
N ARG A 104 -23.86 0.42 -0.51
CA ARG A 104 -24.72 -0.36 0.40
C ARG A 104 -25.30 0.49 1.52
N MET A 105 -24.45 1.29 2.18
CA MET A 105 -24.90 2.19 3.25
C MET A 105 -25.94 3.21 2.77
N TRP A 106 -25.77 3.74 1.56
CA TRP A 106 -26.74 4.67 0.98
C TRP A 106 -28.08 3.98 0.74
N LYS A 107 -28.08 2.83 0.05
CA LYS A 107 -29.32 2.09 -0.25
C LYS A 107 -30.07 1.60 1.00
N THR A 108 -29.39 1.43 2.13
CA THR A 108 -30.02 0.97 3.37
C THR A 108 -30.67 2.11 4.15
N LYS A 109 -30.39 3.37 3.77
CA LYS A 109 -30.95 4.58 4.38
C LYS A 109 -32.21 5.11 3.67
N ASP A 110 -32.48 4.62 2.46
CA ASP A 110 -33.74 4.84 1.72
C ASP A 110 -34.73 3.71 2.02
#